data_AF-A0AB40BM04-F1
#
_entry.id   AF-A0AB40BM04-F1
#
_cell.length_a   1.000
_cell.length_b   1.000
_cell.length_c   1.000
_cell.angle_alpha   90.00
_cell.angle_beta   90.00
_cell.angle_gamma   90.00
#
_symmetry.space_group_name_H-M   'P 1'
#
loop_
_entity.id
_entity.type
_entity.pdbx_description
1 polymer ?
#
loop_
_entity_poly.entity_id
_entity_poly.type
_entity_poly.pdbx_seq_one_letter_code
_entity_poly.pdbx_strand_id
1 'polypeptide(L)'
;MAKKKLAIIGGSVILLVAIVTVIVITLTDKNPNAPSPTASTNSSGQIKTSVKAIQNICHPTDYKQTCEETLTAAAGNITDPKELVKLAFQVTSDQIKQALNHSTLLLNAEKDPLSVGALKDCREVFGYAVQDLQDTIDRFSNFDASTIDNMVDDIKVWLSAVVTYQESCLDGFLNVTSDAGQSMAAALNISKQMSSNALAMVDGLGALIGLINIPQFNRRLLAEAKTGDFPSCLLSQSLRMAPVTLKPSVKLSREFQEKQIQVIM
;
A
#
# COMPACT_ATOMS: atom_id res chain seq x y z
N MET A 1 -52.87 -39.74 -19.87
CA MET A 1 -51.54 -40.19 -20.34
C MET A 1 -50.55 -39.05 -20.14
N ALA A 2 -49.43 -39.35 -19.48
CA ALA A 2 -48.44 -38.38 -19.03
C ALA A 2 -47.57 -37.82 -20.17
N LYS A 3 -47.06 -36.59 -20.00
CA LYS A 3 -45.61 -36.27 -19.96
C LYS A 3 -45.38 -34.77 -19.66
N LYS A 4 -44.84 -34.50 -18.47
CA LYS A 4 -44.15 -33.25 -18.08
C LYS A 4 -42.99 -32.98 -19.02
N LYS A 5 -42.56 -31.71 -19.21
CA LYS A 5 -41.19 -31.23 -18.91
C LYS A 5 -41.15 -29.70 -18.77
N LEU A 6 -40.62 -29.26 -17.62
CA LEU A 6 -40.21 -27.91 -17.26
C LEU A 6 -38.72 -27.71 -17.60
N ALA A 7 -38.37 -26.44 -17.86
CA ALA A 7 -37.13 -25.73 -17.54
C ALA A 7 -35.78 -26.16 -18.14
N ILE A 8 -35.12 -25.22 -18.83
CA ILE A 8 -33.68 -24.93 -18.68
C ILE A 8 -33.47 -23.40 -18.76
N ILE A 9 -33.47 -22.72 -17.61
CA ILE A 9 -32.77 -21.44 -17.41
C ILE A 9 -31.48 -21.83 -16.70
N GLY A 10 -30.32 -21.62 -17.33
CA GLY A 10 -29.05 -22.04 -16.75
C GLY A 10 -27.90 -22.00 -17.72
N GLY A 11 -27.75 -20.91 -18.47
CA GLY A 11 -26.66 -20.75 -19.45
C GLY A 11 -25.59 -19.73 -19.07
N SER A 12 -25.79 -18.90 -18.03
CA SER A 12 -24.95 -17.71 -17.81
C SER A 12 -24.02 -17.76 -16.59
N VAL A 13 -24.08 -18.81 -15.75
CA VAL A 13 -23.27 -18.90 -14.52
C VAL A 13 -22.05 -19.83 -14.67
N ILE A 14 -22.01 -20.65 -15.73
CA ILE A 14 -20.94 -21.64 -15.93
C ILE A 14 -19.70 -21.02 -16.61
N LEU A 15 -19.79 -19.82 -17.18
CA LEU A 15 -18.65 -19.16 -17.80
C LEU A 15 -17.71 -18.46 -16.79
N LEU A 16 -18.15 -18.24 -15.54
CA LEU A 16 -17.36 -17.51 -14.54
C LEU A 16 -16.50 -18.40 -13.62
N VAL A 17 -16.56 -19.74 -13.75
CA VAL A 17 -15.81 -20.68 -12.88
C VAL A 17 -14.77 -21.49 -13.67
N ALA A 18 -14.26 -20.96 -14.79
CA ALA A 18 -13.26 -21.63 -15.63
C ALA A 18 -11.84 -21.05 -15.55
N ILE A 19 -11.56 -20.05 -14.69
CA ILE A 19 -10.23 -19.42 -14.57
C ILE A 19 -9.51 -19.79 -13.26
N VAL A 20 -10.00 -20.78 -12.53
CA VAL A 20 -9.28 -21.30 -11.36
C VAL A 20 -9.08 -22.80 -11.54
N THR A 21 -7.81 -23.23 -11.50
CA THR A 21 -7.29 -24.62 -11.46
C THR A 21 -6.77 -25.25 -12.76
N VAL A 22 -5.57 -24.87 -13.21
CA VAL A 22 -4.58 -25.87 -13.67
C VAL A 22 -3.16 -25.33 -13.45
N ILE A 23 -2.51 -25.61 -12.30
CA ILE A 23 -1.09 -26.00 -12.24
C ILE A 23 -0.87 -26.77 -10.93
N VAL A 24 -1.07 -28.09 -10.94
CA VAL A 24 -0.49 -28.99 -9.92
C VAL A 24 -0.16 -30.35 -10.58
N ILE A 25 1.16 -30.62 -10.65
CA ILE A 25 1.86 -31.92 -10.74
C ILE A 25 1.87 -32.63 -12.10
N THR A 26 3.02 -32.57 -12.77
CA THR A 26 3.59 -33.72 -13.47
C THR A 26 4.94 -34.08 -12.82
N LEU A 27 4.88 -34.96 -11.81
CA LEU A 27 6.04 -35.76 -11.43
C LEU A 27 5.72 -37.22 -11.72
N THR A 28 6.70 -37.85 -12.38
CA THR A 28 6.97 -39.28 -12.54
C THR A 28 6.60 -39.87 -13.90
N ASP A 29 7.59 -39.92 -14.80
CA ASP A 29 7.77 -41.10 -15.65
C ASP A 29 9.25 -41.48 -15.70
N LYS A 30 9.47 -42.77 -15.46
CA LYS A 30 10.75 -43.43 -15.25
C LYS A 30 11.23 -43.96 -16.60
N ASN A 31 12.20 -43.29 -17.24
CA ASN A 31 12.89 -43.82 -18.42
C ASN A 31 14.42 -43.69 -18.24
N PRO A 32 15.18 -44.79 -18.14
CA PRO A 32 16.63 -44.73 -18.13
C PRO A 32 17.11 -44.60 -19.58
N ASN A 33 17.99 -43.63 -19.84
CA ASN A 33 18.67 -43.32 -21.12
C ASN A 33 18.05 -42.19 -21.94
N ALA A 34 18.24 -40.95 -21.50
CA ALA A 34 18.38 -39.77 -22.37
C ALA A 34 19.22 -38.67 -21.66
N PRO A 35 19.95 -37.82 -22.40
CA PRO A 35 21.00 -36.97 -21.84
C PRO A 35 20.44 -35.84 -20.96
N SER A 36 21.11 -35.61 -19.83
CA SER A 36 20.77 -34.61 -18.81
C SER A 36 20.55 -33.21 -19.38
N PRO A 37 19.38 -32.57 -19.15
CA PRO A 37 19.27 -31.14 -19.28
C PRO A 37 19.96 -30.49 -18.08
N THR A 38 20.87 -29.57 -18.38
CA THR A 38 21.59 -28.72 -17.43
C THR A 38 20.62 -28.03 -16.45
N ALA A 39 20.96 -28.13 -15.17
CA ALA A 39 20.23 -27.55 -14.06
C ALA A 39 20.00 -26.04 -14.24
N SER A 40 18.74 -25.62 -14.15
CA SER A 40 18.34 -24.25 -13.86
C SER A 40 17.45 -24.24 -12.61
N THR A 41 18.06 -24.49 -11.45
CA THR A 41 17.39 -24.51 -10.13
C THR A 41 17.54 -23.18 -9.38
N ASN A 42 17.72 -22.06 -10.07
CA ASN A 42 17.96 -20.76 -9.42
C ASN A 42 16.67 -19.99 -9.08
N SER A 43 15.52 -20.33 -9.69
CA SER A 43 14.26 -19.59 -9.49
C SER A 43 13.64 -19.83 -8.10
N SER A 44 13.62 -21.06 -7.61
CA SER A 44 13.00 -21.39 -6.32
C SER A 44 13.77 -20.83 -5.11
N GLY A 45 15.08 -20.63 -5.26
CA GLY A 45 15.94 -19.98 -4.25
C GLY A 45 15.73 -18.47 -4.21
N GLN A 46 15.66 -17.81 -5.36
CA GLN A 46 15.47 -16.35 -5.44
C GLN A 46 14.09 -15.91 -4.91
N ILE A 47 13.03 -16.67 -5.20
CA ILE A 47 11.69 -16.39 -4.69
C ILE A 47 11.65 -16.50 -3.16
N LYS A 48 12.29 -17.51 -2.56
CA LYS A 48 12.38 -17.65 -1.10
C LYS A 48 13.12 -16.47 -0.44
N THR A 49 14.13 -15.93 -1.11
CA THR A 49 14.88 -14.76 -0.63
C THR A 49 14.05 -13.48 -0.74
N SER A 50 13.31 -13.29 -1.84
CA SER A 50 12.37 -12.18 -2.04
C SER A 50 11.30 -12.13 -0.95
N VAL A 51 10.66 -13.28 -0.66
CA VAL A 51 9.66 -13.38 0.42
C VAL A 51 10.23 -12.99 1.78
N LYS A 52 11.46 -13.42 2.11
CA LYS A 52 12.09 -13.01 3.38
C LYS A 52 12.38 -11.52 3.44
N ALA A 53 12.82 -10.92 2.33
CA ALA A 53 13.07 -9.49 2.27
C ALA A 53 11.76 -8.68 2.47
N ILE A 54 10.67 -9.14 1.85
CA ILE A 54 9.33 -8.57 2.04
C ILE A 54 8.90 -8.66 3.50
N GLN A 55 9.03 -9.84 4.12
CA GLN A 55 8.69 -10.04 5.53
C GLN A 55 9.43 -9.08 6.47
N ASN A 56 10.70 -8.77 6.17
CA ASN A 56 11.49 -7.84 6.96
C ASN A 56 10.98 -6.40 6.83
N ILE A 57 10.62 -5.96 5.63
CA ILE A 57 10.15 -4.59 5.37
C ILE A 57 8.71 -4.39 5.86
N CYS A 58 7.89 -5.43 5.82
CA CYS A 58 6.54 -5.43 6.38
C CYS A 58 6.51 -5.63 7.90
N HIS A 59 7.61 -6.05 8.53
CA HIS A 59 7.68 -6.31 9.97
C HIS A 59 7.23 -5.13 10.85
N PRO A 60 7.69 -3.87 10.61
CA PRO A 60 7.31 -2.73 11.44
C PRO A 60 5.93 -2.14 11.10
N THR A 61 5.17 -2.73 10.17
CA THR A 61 3.94 -2.14 9.64
C THR A 61 2.69 -2.63 10.38
N ASP A 62 1.68 -1.75 10.51
CA ASP A 62 0.43 -2.06 11.22
C ASP A 62 -0.43 -3.11 10.49
N TYR A 63 -0.43 -3.08 9.15
CA TYR A 63 -1.15 -4.02 8.30
C TYR A 63 -0.20 -5.00 7.61
N LYS A 64 0.56 -5.74 8.42
CA LYS A 64 1.62 -6.66 7.97
C LYS A 64 1.15 -7.69 6.93
N GLN A 65 -0.01 -8.31 7.12
CA GLN A 65 -0.53 -9.31 6.18
C GLN A 65 -0.77 -8.68 4.80
N THR A 66 -1.45 -7.54 4.74
CA THR A 66 -1.71 -6.82 3.49
C THR A 66 -0.41 -6.36 2.83
N CYS A 67 0.56 -5.90 3.61
CA CYS A 67 1.89 -5.58 3.11
C CYS A 67 2.55 -6.79 2.43
N GLU A 68 2.60 -7.93 3.12
CA GLU A 68 3.26 -9.13 2.61
C GLU A 68 2.55 -9.69 1.37
N GLU A 69 1.22 -9.77 1.39
CA GLU A 69 0.42 -10.30 0.28
C GLU A 69 0.57 -9.43 -0.97
N THR A 70 0.42 -8.11 -0.83
CA THR A 70 0.48 -7.18 -1.97
C THR A 70 1.89 -7.09 -2.55
N LEU A 71 2.93 -7.03 -1.71
CA LEU A 71 4.30 -7.01 -2.19
C LEU A 71 4.73 -8.35 -2.79
N THR A 72 4.31 -9.48 -2.22
CA THR A 72 4.63 -10.80 -2.79
C THR A 72 4.02 -10.95 -4.19
N ALA A 73 2.82 -10.44 -4.40
CA ALA A 73 2.18 -10.44 -5.71
C ALA A 73 2.91 -9.55 -6.75
N ALA A 74 3.58 -8.49 -6.31
CA ALA A 74 4.19 -7.49 -7.18
C ALA A 74 5.72 -7.62 -7.35
N ALA A 75 6.43 -8.18 -6.37
CA ALA A 75 7.89 -8.07 -6.28
C ALA A 75 8.66 -8.96 -7.25
N GLY A 76 8.09 -10.09 -7.69
CA GLY A 76 8.83 -11.10 -8.44
C GLY A 76 10.10 -11.52 -7.71
N ASN A 77 11.28 -11.20 -8.27
CA ASN A 77 12.59 -11.55 -7.74
C ASN A 77 13.31 -10.38 -7.03
N ILE A 78 12.63 -9.26 -6.75
CA ILE A 78 13.24 -8.12 -6.06
C ILE A 78 13.56 -8.53 -4.62
N THR A 79 14.83 -8.40 -4.23
CA THR A 79 15.31 -8.65 -2.87
C THR A 79 15.91 -7.41 -2.21
N ASP A 80 16.16 -6.35 -2.99
CA ASP A 80 16.75 -5.12 -2.49
C ASP A 80 15.73 -4.34 -1.64
N PRO A 81 16.06 -3.97 -0.39
CA PRO A 81 15.10 -3.30 0.47
C PRO A 81 14.63 -1.93 -0.02
N LYS A 82 15.51 -1.16 -0.70
CA LYS A 82 15.14 0.14 -1.25
C LYS A 82 14.13 -0.06 -2.38
N GLU A 83 14.38 -0.99 -3.29
CA GLU A 83 13.46 -1.29 -4.38
C GLU A 83 12.12 -1.85 -3.87
N LEU A 84 12.10 -2.61 -2.77
CA LEU A 84 10.87 -3.10 -2.15
C LEU A 84 10.05 -1.98 -1.48
N VAL A 85 10.69 -1.00 -0.82
CA VAL A 85 9.98 0.18 -0.28
C VAL A 85 9.42 1.04 -1.41
N LYS A 86 10.20 1.25 -2.47
CA LYS A 86 9.72 1.93 -3.68
C LYS A 86 8.53 1.19 -4.31
N LEU A 87 8.60 -0.13 -4.37
CA LEU A 87 7.51 -0.97 -4.85
C LEU A 87 6.25 -0.82 -3.97
N ALA A 88 6.40 -0.67 -2.65
CA ALA A 88 5.26 -0.41 -1.76
C ALA A 88 4.54 0.91 -2.10
N PHE A 89 5.28 1.97 -2.43
CA PHE A 89 4.69 3.24 -2.89
C PHE A 89 3.99 3.07 -4.25
N GLN A 90 4.59 2.32 -5.18
CA GLN A 90 3.99 2.02 -6.49
C GLN A 90 2.69 1.22 -6.36
N VAL A 91 2.70 0.15 -5.56
CA VAL A 91 1.52 -0.66 -5.25
C VAL A 91 0.44 0.21 -4.62
N THR A 92 0.80 1.10 -3.69
CA THR A 92 -0.16 2.05 -3.10
C THR A 92 -0.79 2.94 -4.17
N SER A 93 0.01 3.50 -5.07
CA SER A 93 -0.47 4.35 -6.18
C SER A 93 -1.43 3.59 -7.09
N ASP A 94 -1.10 2.34 -7.43
CA ASP A 94 -1.94 1.52 -8.30
C ASP A 94 -3.26 1.11 -7.64
N GLN A 95 -3.28 0.90 -6.32
CA GLN A 95 -4.51 0.66 -5.56
C GLN A 95 -5.39 1.92 -5.50
N ILE A 96 -4.80 3.11 -5.37
CA ILE A 96 -5.55 4.37 -5.43
C ILE A 96 -6.10 4.62 -6.85
N LYS A 97 -5.34 4.34 -7.90
CA LYS A 97 -5.83 4.42 -9.29
C LYS A 97 -7.00 3.46 -9.52
N GLN A 98 -6.98 2.27 -8.92
CA GLN A 98 -8.11 1.36 -8.95
C GLN A 98 -9.35 1.96 -8.25
N ALA A 99 -9.18 2.57 -7.07
CA ALA A 99 -10.28 3.27 -6.38
C ALA A 99 -10.81 4.47 -7.19
N LEU A 100 -9.94 5.21 -7.88
CA LEU A 100 -10.32 6.30 -8.79
C LEU A 100 -11.15 5.76 -9.96
N ASN A 101 -10.71 4.69 -10.62
CA ASN A 101 -11.48 4.06 -11.67
C ASN A 101 -12.83 3.55 -11.16
N HIS A 102 -12.86 2.94 -9.98
CA HIS A 102 -14.09 2.49 -9.33
C HIS A 102 -15.06 3.64 -9.05
N SER A 103 -14.57 4.76 -8.52
CA SER A 103 -15.41 5.96 -8.31
C SER A 103 -15.99 6.50 -9.62
N THR A 104 -15.25 6.41 -10.72
CA THR A 104 -15.72 6.79 -12.05
C THR A 104 -16.83 5.86 -12.57
N LEU A 105 -16.69 4.54 -12.32
CA LEU A 105 -17.73 3.57 -12.66
C LEU A 105 -19.01 3.81 -11.85
N LEU A 106 -18.89 4.04 -10.54
CA LEU A 106 -20.03 4.37 -9.68
C LEU A 106 -20.70 5.67 -10.13
N LEU A 107 -19.92 6.71 -10.46
CA LEU A 107 -20.45 8.00 -10.91
C LEU A 107 -21.35 7.87 -12.15
N ASN A 108 -21.03 6.93 -13.05
CA ASN A 108 -21.84 6.69 -14.26
C ASN A 108 -23.12 5.89 -13.99
N ALA A 109 -23.18 5.14 -12.89
CA ALA A 109 -24.32 4.30 -12.52
C ALA A 109 -25.27 4.98 -11.51
N GLU A 110 -24.74 5.94 -10.75
CA GLU A 110 -25.42 6.58 -9.64
C GLU A 110 -26.39 7.69 -10.10
N LYS A 111 -27.49 7.82 -9.36
CA LYS A 111 -28.55 8.81 -9.60
C LYS A 111 -28.77 9.73 -8.40
N ASP A 112 -28.39 9.30 -7.21
CA ASP A 112 -28.48 10.13 -6.02
C ASP A 112 -27.52 11.34 -6.12
N PRO A 113 -28.03 12.58 -6.06
CA PRO A 113 -27.20 13.76 -6.23
C PRO A 113 -26.10 13.91 -5.17
N LEU A 114 -26.34 13.45 -3.94
CA LEU A 114 -25.35 13.54 -2.86
C LEU A 114 -24.21 12.55 -3.12
N SER A 115 -24.53 11.32 -3.50
CA SER A 115 -23.54 10.34 -3.96
C SER A 115 -22.73 10.84 -5.15
N VAL A 116 -23.39 11.45 -6.14
CA VAL A 116 -22.72 12.02 -7.33
C VAL A 116 -21.74 13.11 -6.94
N GLY A 117 -22.09 13.97 -5.97
CA GLY A 117 -21.18 14.96 -5.40
C GLY A 117 -19.97 14.30 -4.75
N ALA A 118 -20.20 13.40 -3.79
CA ALA A 118 -19.14 12.70 -3.07
C ALA A 118 -18.19 11.93 -4.01
N LEU A 119 -18.72 11.28 -5.06
CA LEU A 119 -17.91 10.57 -6.05
C LEU A 119 -17.04 11.50 -6.91
N LYS A 120 -17.48 12.74 -7.18
CA LYS A 120 -16.64 13.73 -7.85
C LYS A 120 -15.51 14.18 -6.94
N ASP A 121 -15.81 14.46 -5.68
CA ASP A 121 -14.82 14.85 -4.68
C ASP A 121 -13.77 13.73 -4.51
N CYS A 122 -14.20 12.46 -4.44
CA CYS A 122 -13.29 11.31 -4.42
C CYS A 122 -12.33 11.28 -5.62
N ARG A 123 -12.81 11.56 -6.83
CA ARG A 123 -11.96 11.58 -8.04
C ARG A 123 -10.90 12.67 -7.97
N GLU A 124 -11.28 13.84 -7.47
CA GLU A 124 -10.37 14.97 -7.31
C GLU A 124 -9.27 14.64 -6.28
N VAL A 125 -9.65 14.24 -5.07
CA VAL A 125 -8.68 13.96 -4.01
C VAL A 125 -7.80 12.73 -4.31
N PHE A 126 -8.31 11.73 -5.04
CA PHE A 126 -7.46 10.63 -5.53
C PHE A 126 -6.51 11.05 -6.64
N GLY A 127 -6.87 12.05 -7.45
CA GLY A 127 -5.95 12.67 -8.39
C GLY A 127 -4.74 13.26 -7.68
N TYR A 128 -4.98 14.00 -6.59
CA TYR A 128 -3.91 14.54 -5.74
C TYR A 128 -3.12 13.42 -5.04
N ALA A 129 -3.79 12.39 -4.52
CA ALA A 129 -3.12 11.25 -3.89
C ALA A 129 -2.14 10.54 -4.84
N VAL A 130 -2.52 10.37 -6.11
CA VAL A 130 -1.64 9.76 -7.13
C VAL A 130 -0.44 10.66 -7.43
N GLN A 131 -0.62 11.98 -7.46
CA GLN A 131 0.47 12.95 -7.63
C GLN A 131 1.44 12.92 -6.44
N ASP A 132 0.94 12.99 -5.22
CA ASP A 132 1.76 12.95 -3.99
C ASP A 132 2.54 11.63 -3.86
N LEU A 133 1.97 10.51 -4.33
CA LEU A 133 2.69 9.23 -4.40
C LEU A 133 3.77 9.23 -5.48
N GLN A 134 3.55 9.90 -6.60
CA GLN A 134 4.57 10.05 -7.64
C GLN A 134 5.74 10.88 -7.11
N ASP A 135 5.45 12.00 -6.45
CA ASP A 135 6.47 12.85 -5.81
C ASP A 135 7.24 12.07 -4.74
N THR A 136 6.55 11.24 -3.96
CA THR A 136 7.16 10.30 -3.00
C THR A 136 8.13 9.35 -3.69
N ILE A 137 7.72 8.71 -4.78
CA ILE A 137 8.56 7.76 -5.55
C ILE A 137 9.79 8.46 -6.13
N ASP A 138 9.62 9.65 -6.68
CA ASP A 138 10.69 10.42 -7.32
C ASP A 138 11.69 10.94 -6.29
N ARG A 139 11.19 11.46 -5.16
CA ARG A 139 12.05 11.92 -4.06
C ARG A 139 12.81 10.77 -3.41
N PHE A 140 12.17 9.61 -3.22
CA PHE A 140 12.82 8.43 -2.66
C PHE A 140 13.85 7.81 -3.62
N SER A 141 13.59 7.84 -4.93
CA SER A 141 14.52 7.34 -5.95
C SER A 141 15.79 8.17 -6.01
N ASN A 142 15.65 9.50 -5.91
CA ASN A 142 16.74 10.48 -6.06
C ASN A 142 17.40 10.87 -4.73
N PHE A 143 17.37 10.01 -3.71
CA PHE A 143 17.98 10.35 -2.43
C PHE A 143 19.51 10.51 -2.53
N ASP A 144 20.01 11.57 -1.91
CA ASP A 144 21.41 11.75 -1.51
C ASP A 144 21.47 11.68 0.02
N ALA A 145 22.48 11.00 0.57
CA ALA A 145 22.69 10.89 2.01
C ALA A 145 22.80 12.27 2.69
N SER A 146 23.21 13.30 1.94
CA SER A 146 23.31 14.69 2.42
C SER A 146 21.94 15.38 2.65
N THR A 147 20.85 14.87 2.08
CA THR A 147 19.50 15.50 2.13
C THR A 147 18.45 14.59 2.76
N ILE A 148 18.88 13.55 3.46
CA ILE A 148 18.03 12.43 3.85
C ILE A 148 16.94 12.82 4.87
N ASP A 149 17.23 13.74 5.80
CA ASP A 149 16.22 14.21 6.78
C ASP A 149 15.09 14.98 6.08
N ASN A 150 15.44 15.94 5.21
CA ASN A 150 14.46 16.68 4.41
C ASN A 150 13.67 15.75 3.48
N MET A 151 14.31 14.70 2.95
CA MET A 151 13.63 13.69 2.13
C MET A 151 12.57 12.92 2.93
N VAL A 152 12.91 12.47 4.14
CA VAL A 152 11.99 11.72 4.99
C VAL A 152 10.79 12.59 5.38
N ASP A 153 11.02 13.85 5.72
CA ASP A 153 9.95 14.79 6.08
C ASP A 153 9.02 15.08 4.89
N ASP A 154 9.57 15.35 3.70
CA ASP A 154 8.78 15.56 2.48
C ASP A 154 7.90 14.34 2.17
N ILE A 155 8.48 13.13 2.21
CA ILE A 155 7.74 11.88 1.98
C ILE A 155 6.63 11.68 3.01
N LYS A 156 6.89 11.97 4.29
CA LYS A 156 5.88 11.87 5.35
C LYS A 156 4.71 12.82 5.11
N VAL A 157 4.98 14.04 4.66
CA VAL A 157 3.94 15.02 4.33
C VAL A 157 3.04 14.48 3.22
N TRP A 158 3.64 14.02 2.11
CA TRP A 158 2.88 13.47 0.99
C TRP A 158 2.09 12.21 1.36
N LEU A 159 2.70 11.25 2.06
CA LEU A 159 2.00 10.04 2.50
C LEU A 159 0.88 10.33 3.52
N SER A 160 1.07 11.31 4.40
CA SER A 160 0.01 11.74 5.34
C SER A 160 -1.15 12.42 4.59
N ALA A 161 -0.85 13.19 3.53
CA ALA A 161 -1.86 13.77 2.66
C ALA A 161 -2.66 12.67 1.93
N VAL A 162 -1.98 11.65 1.39
CA VAL A 162 -2.61 10.48 0.76
C VAL A 162 -3.63 9.81 1.68
N VAL A 163 -3.27 9.56 2.94
CA VAL A 163 -4.19 9.00 3.94
C VAL A 163 -5.39 9.94 4.16
N THR A 164 -5.14 11.23 4.29
CA THR A 164 -6.18 12.26 4.49
C THR A 164 -7.15 12.33 3.31
N TYR A 165 -6.67 12.20 2.06
CA TYR A 165 -7.52 12.18 0.87
C TYR A 165 -8.46 10.97 0.85
N GLN A 166 -7.97 9.80 1.26
CA GLN A 166 -8.80 8.59 1.38
C GLN A 166 -9.89 8.75 2.44
N GLU A 167 -9.58 9.38 3.56
CA GLU A 167 -10.57 9.69 4.61
C GLU A 167 -11.58 10.73 4.12
N SER A 168 -11.12 11.81 3.51
CA SER A 168 -11.96 12.89 2.98
C SER A 168 -12.98 12.37 1.95
N CYS A 169 -12.56 11.47 1.06
CA CYS A 169 -13.48 10.81 0.12
C CYS A 169 -14.58 10.03 0.85
N LEU A 170 -14.24 9.28 1.91
CA LEU A 170 -15.22 8.49 2.66
C LEU A 170 -16.14 9.38 3.51
N ASP A 171 -15.62 10.47 4.07
CA ASP A 171 -16.40 11.44 4.83
C ASP A 171 -17.47 12.13 3.96
N GLY A 172 -17.22 12.26 2.66
CA GLY A 172 -18.20 12.73 1.68
C GLY A 172 -19.49 11.90 1.62
N PHE A 173 -19.47 10.65 2.12
CA PHE A 173 -20.64 9.77 2.14
C PHE A 173 -21.38 9.71 3.48
N LEU A 174 -20.99 10.47 4.51
CA LEU A 174 -21.58 10.36 5.86
C LEU A 174 -23.11 10.58 5.91
N ASN A 175 -23.64 11.39 4.99
CA ASN A 175 -25.08 11.68 4.89
C ASN A 175 -25.73 11.08 3.63
N VAL A 176 -25.05 10.14 2.97
CA VAL A 176 -25.52 9.48 1.76
C VAL A 176 -26.20 8.17 2.13
N THR A 177 -27.38 7.90 1.56
CA THR A 177 -28.16 6.68 1.83
C THR A 177 -27.96 5.58 0.79
N SER A 178 -27.29 5.87 -0.33
CA SER A 178 -26.98 4.88 -1.34
C SER A 178 -25.83 3.96 -0.89
N ASP A 179 -25.67 2.84 -1.59
CA ASP A 179 -24.56 1.91 -1.36
C ASP A 179 -23.20 2.41 -1.89
N ALA A 180 -23.15 3.60 -2.51
CA ALA A 180 -21.92 4.15 -3.10
C ALA A 180 -20.80 4.33 -2.07
N GLY A 181 -21.13 4.81 -0.86
CA GLY A 181 -20.15 4.99 0.21
C GLY A 181 -19.54 3.66 0.68
N GLN A 182 -20.38 2.62 0.85
CA GLN A 182 -19.90 1.29 1.22
C GLN A 182 -19.04 0.68 0.11
N SER A 183 -19.45 0.86 -1.14
CA SER A 183 -18.70 0.42 -2.32
C SER A 183 -17.33 1.10 -2.43
N MET A 184 -17.27 2.41 -2.15
CA MET A 184 -16.00 3.16 -2.10
C MET A 184 -15.12 2.73 -0.94
N ALA A 185 -15.69 2.49 0.25
CA ALA A 185 -14.93 1.98 1.40
C ALA A 185 -14.29 0.62 1.10
N ALA A 186 -15.01 -0.28 0.42
CA ALA A 186 -14.48 -1.56 -0.01
C ALA A 186 -13.35 -1.39 -1.03
N ALA A 187 -13.52 -0.53 -2.03
CA ALA A 187 -12.48 -0.24 -3.04
C ALA A 187 -11.22 0.39 -2.44
N LEU A 188 -11.36 1.18 -1.38
CA LEU A 188 -10.24 1.83 -0.71
C LEU A 188 -9.49 0.93 0.29
N ASN A 189 -10.07 -0.19 0.73
CA ASN A 189 -9.56 -0.97 1.87
C ASN A 189 -8.06 -1.30 1.76
N ILE A 190 -7.62 -1.86 0.62
CA ILE A 190 -6.22 -2.21 0.42
C ILE A 190 -5.35 -0.95 0.36
N SER A 191 -5.79 0.08 -0.37
CA SER A 191 -5.03 1.33 -0.51
C SER A 191 -4.84 2.06 0.83
N LYS A 192 -5.83 2.05 1.73
CA LYS A 192 -5.72 2.67 3.07
C LYS A 192 -4.68 1.95 3.92
N GLN A 193 -4.74 0.63 3.93
CA GLN A 193 -3.80 -0.20 4.66
C GLN A 193 -2.37 -0.04 4.12
N MET A 194 -2.21 -0.02 2.79
CA MET A 194 -0.91 0.19 2.16
C MET A 194 -0.36 1.61 2.37
N SER A 195 -1.21 2.64 2.40
CA SER A 195 -0.77 4.01 2.71
C SER A 195 -0.26 4.13 4.15
N SER A 196 -0.94 3.51 5.11
CA SER A 196 -0.49 3.41 6.50
C SER A 196 0.83 2.61 6.60
N ASN A 197 0.94 1.47 5.92
CA ASN A 197 2.18 0.68 5.90
C ASN A 197 3.35 1.46 5.29
N ALA A 198 3.11 2.20 4.19
CA ALA A 198 4.12 3.03 3.54
C ALA A 198 4.67 4.10 4.50
N LEU A 199 3.81 4.74 5.29
CA LEU A 199 4.22 5.71 6.31
C LEU A 199 5.07 5.04 7.40
N ALA A 200 4.67 3.87 7.89
CA ALA A 200 5.42 3.11 8.89
C ALA A 200 6.82 2.68 8.39
N MET A 201 6.93 2.31 7.10
CA MET A 201 8.24 2.00 6.50
C MET A 201 9.15 3.23 6.51
N VAL A 202 8.62 4.42 6.16
CA VAL A 202 9.38 5.68 6.14
C VAL A 202 9.75 6.14 7.56
N ASP A 203 8.87 5.94 8.54
CA ASP A 203 9.20 6.18 9.95
C ASP A 203 10.36 5.31 10.42
N GLY A 204 10.37 4.03 10.02
CA GLY A 204 11.50 3.13 10.28
C GLY A 204 12.82 3.66 9.71
N LEU A 205 12.80 4.22 8.49
CA LEU A 205 13.97 4.84 7.87
C LEU A 205 14.44 6.07 8.65
N GLY A 206 13.53 6.97 9.02
CA GLY A 206 13.86 8.17 9.81
C GLY A 206 14.47 7.84 11.17
N ALA A 207 13.94 6.82 11.86
CA ALA A 207 14.47 6.37 13.14
C ALA A 207 15.92 5.86 13.03
N LEU A 208 16.25 5.14 11.96
CA LEU A 208 17.61 4.64 11.71
C LEU A 208 18.60 5.78 11.47
N ILE A 209 18.21 6.77 10.66
CA ILE A 209 19.05 7.93 10.36
C ILE A 209 19.30 8.75 11.63
N GLY A 210 18.25 8.95 12.44
CA GLY A 210 18.36 9.63 13.73
C GLY A 210 19.38 8.96 14.66
N LEU A 211 19.52 7.63 14.61
CA LEU A 211 20.53 6.88 15.37
C LEU A 211 21.96 7.05 14.81
N ILE A 212 22.12 7.17 13.49
CA ILE A 212 23.41 7.41 12.83
C ILE A 212 23.92 8.82 13.17
N ASN A 213 23.05 9.82 13.17
CA ASN A 213 23.41 11.21 13.48
C ASN A 213 23.87 11.43 14.94
N ILE A 214 23.79 10.41 15.81
CA ILE A 214 24.31 10.49 17.17
C ILE A 214 25.85 10.31 17.18
N PRO A 215 26.64 11.27 17.70
CA PRO A 215 28.11 11.26 17.63
C PRO A 215 28.79 10.03 18.27
N GLN A 216 28.10 9.31 19.17
CA GLN A 216 28.56 8.09 19.82
C GLN A 216 28.46 6.83 18.94
N PHE A 217 27.59 6.81 17.91
CA PHE A 217 27.42 5.68 16.99
C PHE A 217 28.19 5.85 15.67
N ASN A 218 28.49 7.08 15.26
CA ASN A 218 29.25 7.40 14.04
C ASN A 218 30.65 6.77 13.97
N ARG A 219 31.29 6.48 15.12
CA ARG A 219 32.62 5.82 15.13
C ARG A 219 32.58 4.30 14.90
N ARG A 220 31.43 3.65 15.07
CA ARG A 220 31.35 2.18 15.11
C ARG A 220 30.71 1.56 13.85
N LEU A 221 29.97 2.34 13.06
CA LEU A 221 29.30 1.86 11.84
C LEU A 221 30.20 1.80 10.59
N LEU A 222 31.40 2.39 10.63
CA LEU A 222 32.40 2.26 9.55
C LEU A 222 33.20 0.95 9.62
N ALA A 223 32.95 0.11 10.63
CA ALA A 223 33.52 -1.22 10.73
C ALA A 223 32.43 -2.25 10.42
N GLU A 224 32.47 -2.75 9.17
CA GLU A 224 31.79 -3.95 8.69
C GLU A 224 30.31 -3.82 8.30
N ALA A 225 30.06 -3.16 7.16
CA ALA A 225 28.90 -3.45 6.33
C ALA A 225 29.09 -4.84 5.68
N LYS A 226 28.80 -5.91 6.44
CA LYS A 226 28.48 -7.22 5.87
C LYS A 226 26.99 -7.47 5.98
N THR A 227 26.47 -7.96 4.87
CA THR A 227 25.10 -8.33 4.55
C THR A 227 24.31 -8.92 5.72
N GLY A 228 23.15 -8.30 6.03
CA GLY A 228 21.96 -9.06 6.41
C GLY A 228 21.54 -9.10 7.87
N ASP A 229 21.96 -8.18 8.75
CA ASP A 229 21.39 -8.12 10.10
C ASP A 229 21.05 -6.68 10.51
N PHE A 230 19.75 -6.40 10.58
CA PHE A 230 19.24 -5.17 11.18
C PHE A 230 19.41 -5.26 12.70
N PRO A 231 19.89 -4.21 13.40
CA PRO A 231 20.14 -4.31 14.84
C PRO A 231 18.84 -4.62 15.61
N SER A 232 18.85 -5.74 16.36
CA SER A 232 17.71 -6.23 17.14
C SER A 232 17.26 -5.28 18.27
N CYS A 233 17.98 -4.18 18.50
CA CYS A 233 17.62 -3.14 19.46
C CYS A 233 16.36 -2.35 19.06
N LEU A 234 15.92 -2.43 17.80
CA LEU A 234 14.70 -1.75 17.32
C LEU A 234 13.41 -2.52 17.66
N LEU A 235 13.51 -3.77 18.10
CA LEU A 235 12.36 -4.65 18.39
C LEU A 235 11.74 -4.44 19.78
N SER A 236 12.38 -3.68 20.67
CA SER A 236 11.92 -3.53 22.06
C SER A 236 11.16 -2.24 22.34
N GLN A 237 11.23 -1.23 21.46
CA GLN A 237 10.53 0.03 21.66
C GLN A 237 9.14 -0.04 21.03
N SER A 238 8.28 -0.86 21.63
CA SER A 238 6.84 -0.64 21.53
C SER A 238 6.56 0.78 22.05
N LEU A 239 6.24 1.70 21.14
CA LEU A 239 5.63 2.98 21.47
C LEU A 239 4.28 2.66 22.13
N ARG A 240 4.29 2.49 23.44
CA ARG A 240 3.08 2.64 24.26
C ARG A 240 2.63 4.08 24.08
N MET A 241 1.72 4.31 23.15
CA MET A 241 0.98 5.56 23.08
C MET A 241 0.22 5.71 24.39
N ALA A 242 0.67 6.64 25.24
CA ALA A 242 -0.17 7.13 26.32
C ALA A 242 -1.41 7.78 25.69
N PRO A 243 -2.61 7.62 26.26
CA PRO A 243 -3.80 8.26 25.71
C PRO A 243 -3.62 9.78 25.74
N VAL A 244 -3.48 10.39 24.56
CA VAL A 244 -3.49 11.84 24.41
C VAL A 244 -4.90 12.32 24.73
N THR A 245 -5.08 12.85 25.94
CA THR A 245 -6.31 13.55 26.29
C THR A 245 -6.23 14.94 25.66
N LEU A 246 -6.73 15.07 24.43
CA LEU A 246 -6.83 16.37 23.75
C LEU A 246 -7.87 17.22 24.47
N LYS A 247 -7.40 18.25 25.18
CA LYS A 247 -8.25 19.33 25.68
C LYS A 247 -8.48 20.31 24.51
N PRO A 248 -9.71 20.47 23.99
CA PRO A 248 -9.93 21.30 22.81
C PRO A 248 -9.67 22.76 23.15
N SER A 249 -8.63 23.33 22.53
CA SER A 249 -8.33 24.75 22.60
C SER A 249 -8.98 25.44 21.39
N VAL A 250 -10.15 26.04 21.62
CA VAL A 250 -11.02 26.73 20.64
C VAL A 250 -10.29 27.83 19.81
N LYS A 251 -9.05 28.19 20.16
CA LYS A 251 -8.26 29.21 19.47
C LYS A 251 -7.65 28.72 18.14
N LEU A 252 -7.29 27.44 18.03
CA LEU A 252 -6.61 26.93 16.82
C LEU A 252 -7.54 26.88 15.60
N SER A 253 -8.84 26.66 15.84
CA SER A 253 -9.86 26.60 14.79
C SER A 253 -10.13 27.96 14.15
N ARG A 254 -9.90 29.09 14.85
CA ARG A 254 -10.06 30.42 14.26
C ARG A 254 -8.86 30.83 13.40
N GLU A 255 -7.63 30.52 13.83
CA GLU A 255 -6.43 30.82 13.04
C GLU A 255 -6.38 30.01 11.73
N PHE A 256 -6.87 28.76 11.75
CA PHE A 256 -6.96 27.95 10.54
C PHE A 256 -8.03 28.46 9.57
N GLN A 257 -9.15 28.98 10.10
CA GLN A 257 -10.22 29.58 9.27
C GLN A 257 -9.82 30.93 8.66
N GLU A 258 -9.09 31.79 9.39
CA GLU A 258 -8.60 33.06 8.83
C GLU A 258 -7.55 32.84 7.73
N LYS A 259 -6.67 31.84 7.88
CA LYS A 259 -5.69 31.53 6.83
C LYS A 259 -6.31 30.94 5.57
N GLN A 260 -7.39 30.18 5.69
CA GLN A 260 -8.10 29.65 4.50
C GLN A 260 -8.85 30.75 3.73
N ILE A 261 -9.38 31.77 4.40
CA ILE A 261 -10.06 32.89 3.73
C ILE A 261 -9.07 33.73 2.89
N GLN A 262 -7.79 33.79 3.29
CA GLN A 262 -6.77 34.56 2.57
C GLN A 262 -6.23 33.87 1.32
N VAL A 263 -6.56 32.58 1.10
CA VAL A 263 -6.20 31.83 -0.12
C VAL A 263 -7.31 31.90 -1.17
N ILE A 264 -8.52 32.34 -0.79
CA ILE A 264 -9.71 32.40 -1.66
C ILE A 264 -9.99 33.84 -2.15
N MET A 265 -9.16 34.83 -1.78
CA MET A 265 -9.25 36.22 -2.28
C MET A 265 -7.98 36.60 -3.05
#